data_AF-A0A937MA89-F1
#
_entry.id   AF-A0A937MA89-F1
#
_cell.length_a   1.000
_cell.length_b   1.000
_cell.length_c   1.000
_cell.angle_alpha   90.00
_cell.angle_beta   90.00
_cell.angle_gamma   90.00
#
_symmetry.space_group_name_H-M   'P 1'
#
loop_
_entity.id
_entity.type
_entity.pdbx_description
1 polymer ?
#
loop_
_entity_poly.entity_id
_entity_poly.type
_entity_poly.pdbx_seq_one_letter_code
_entity_poly.pdbx_strand_id
1 'polypeptide(L)'
;MVNTGGVLGSPESSSKTEKSEQIHQKNSGKSNGSPRPVSVALTGSGGSGVMTAGQMLLDAAANAGYQGMMTRSLGPQIRGGEAAAFLRLSAHEVACPGDGVDILISFDWASTQRFSAEIELGPDSLVLFDPAAGAAPEMILNTGARMVDLPFKALLDDIEGGRPNMLGLGVLAGLIGLPENAVLAIVERALKRKGPKALEASSAGIRAGFEASAAMPATCRLGAGEKGARRWNISGNEAVGLGALRGGIRFVAAYPITPATEILEWLAPNLEHLGGELVQAEDELASINMAIGGSFGGIPTLTATSGPGLALMLESIGLSVASETPVVVVNVQRGGPSTGIPTKSEQSDLNIALYGLHGDAPHIVTAANSVSDCAFTAQWSVYLAEALQSAAIVLTDQLLGQTRAVVDEPANSGHVAARETAPAGLQDYRRYAVTESGVSPMAIPGTAGGEYVADGLEHSPIGRPSSQAEDHLAQLEKRQRKLDQFDYGDHWADIEGDGDTAVITWGSCTGPVHEACDRAREAGIGVRMVSLRLLAPMQTVKFAKAIKGVKRVLVVEQSHSQQFYRYVRAHFDLPKKVKVCARPGPLPVRPADIYEQIVNWS
;
A
#
# COMPACT_ATOMS: atom_id res chain seq x y z
N MET A 1 -17.89 68.91 8.83
CA MET A 1 -17.84 70.01 7.83
C MET A 1 -16.62 69.75 6.96
N VAL A 2 -16.64 69.51 5.66
CA VAL A 2 -17.67 69.52 4.61
C VAL A 2 -17.31 68.40 3.63
N ASN A 3 -18.36 67.79 3.08
CA ASN A 3 -18.39 66.73 2.08
C ASN A 3 -18.52 67.33 0.67
N THR A 4 -17.83 66.80 -0.33
CA THR A 4 -18.18 66.75 -1.78
C THR A 4 -17.12 65.84 -2.44
N GLY A 5 -17.38 64.82 -3.26
CA GLY A 5 -18.53 64.44 -4.08
C GLY A 5 -18.10 64.43 -5.56
N GLY A 6 -17.84 63.25 -6.15
CA GLY A 6 -17.52 63.12 -7.57
C GLY A 6 -17.23 61.68 -8.03
N VAL A 7 -18.22 61.08 -8.70
CA VAL A 7 -18.29 59.71 -9.24
C VAL A 7 -17.72 59.67 -10.66
N LEU A 8 -16.96 58.63 -11.03
CA LEU A 8 -16.73 58.21 -12.42
C LEU A 8 -16.57 56.68 -12.48
N GLY A 9 -17.20 56.08 -13.49
CA GLY A 9 -17.56 54.67 -13.55
C GLY A 9 -16.49 53.73 -14.09
N SER A 10 -16.66 52.45 -13.75
CA SER A 10 -15.88 51.31 -14.21
C SER A 10 -16.52 50.65 -15.44
N PRO A 11 -15.74 50.23 -16.46
CA PRO A 11 -16.26 49.42 -17.56
C PRO A 11 -16.16 47.91 -17.26
N GLU A 12 -17.20 47.20 -17.74
CA GLU A 12 -17.47 45.78 -17.64
C GLU A 12 -16.39 44.88 -18.25
N SER A 13 -16.17 43.69 -17.67
CA SER A 13 -15.38 42.61 -18.25
C SER A 13 -16.17 41.29 -18.31
N SER A 14 -17.18 41.24 -19.16
CA SER A 14 -17.90 40.01 -19.53
C SER A 14 -17.33 39.41 -20.82
N SER A 15 -16.34 38.52 -20.71
CA SER A 15 -15.98 37.59 -21.82
C SER A 15 -15.14 36.37 -21.45
N LYS A 16 -14.93 36.05 -20.15
CA LYS A 16 -14.09 34.92 -19.74
C LYS A 16 -14.84 33.70 -19.18
N THR A 17 -16.13 33.81 -18.90
CA THR A 17 -16.92 32.74 -18.27
C THR A 17 -17.57 31.76 -19.26
N GLU A 18 -17.77 32.15 -20.53
CA GLU A 18 -18.46 31.31 -21.51
C GLU A 18 -17.57 30.23 -22.15
N LYS A 19 -16.24 30.35 -22.09
CA LYS A 19 -15.31 29.35 -22.67
C LYS A 19 -15.05 28.15 -21.75
N SER A 20 -15.23 28.29 -20.44
CA SER A 20 -15.13 27.18 -19.49
C SER A 20 -16.36 26.28 -19.49
N GLU A 21 -17.56 26.84 -19.72
CA GLU A 21 -18.80 26.06 -19.76
C GLU A 21 -18.99 25.27 -21.07
N GLN A 22 -18.42 25.75 -22.19
CA GLN A 22 -18.52 25.04 -23.48
C GLN A 22 -17.66 23.76 -23.57
N ILE A 23 -16.69 23.55 -22.68
CA ILE A 23 -15.89 22.32 -22.62
C ILE A 23 -16.63 21.21 -21.84
N HIS A 24 -17.53 21.56 -20.92
CA HIS A 24 -18.32 20.59 -20.16
C HIS A 24 -19.54 20.03 -20.90
N GLN A 25 -20.06 20.70 -21.94
CA GLN A 25 -21.30 20.26 -22.61
C GLN A 25 -21.12 19.44 -23.91
N LYS A 26 -19.89 19.15 -24.35
CA LYS A 26 -19.66 18.44 -25.63
C LYS A 26 -19.36 16.94 -25.56
N ASN A 27 -19.36 16.32 -24.38
CA ASN A 27 -19.10 14.89 -24.20
C ASN A 27 -20.34 14.03 -23.86
N SER A 28 -21.55 14.44 -24.27
CA SER A 28 -22.76 13.58 -24.18
C SER A 28 -22.92 12.61 -25.36
N GLY A 29 -21.91 12.48 -26.22
CA GLY A 29 -21.85 11.48 -27.28
C GLY A 29 -21.24 10.18 -26.78
N LYS A 30 -22.09 9.16 -26.53
CA LYS A 30 -21.78 7.72 -26.38
C LYS A 30 -20.28 7.40 -26.40
N SER A 31 -19.62 7.44 -25.24
CA SER A 31 -18.33 6.79 -25.10
C SER A 31 -18.56 5.29 -25.27
N ASN A 32 -17.92 4.69 -26.27
CA ASN A 32 -17.73 3.24 -26.39
C ASN A 32 -16.70 2.75 -25.33
N GLY A 33 -16.71 3.36 -24.14
CA GLY A 33 -15.76 3.15 -23.07
C GLY A 33 -16.14 1.92 -22.27
N SER A 34 -15.12 1.20 -21.79
CA SER A 34 -15.30 0.19 -20.77
C SER A 34 -16.08 0.78 -19.57
N PRO A 35 -16.97 -0.01 -18.94
CA PRO A 35 -17.72 0.46 -17.80
C PRO A 35 -16.78 0.88 -16.67
N ARG A 36 -16.98 2.09 -16.15
CA ARG A 36 -16.14 2.68 -15.09
C ARG A 36 -16.19 1.84 -13.80
N PRO A 37 -15.13 1.87 -12.96
CA PRO A 37 -15.18 1.30 -11.62
C PRO A 37 -16.30 1.91 -10.77
N VAL A 38 -16.80 1.11 -9.83
CA VAL A 38 -17.84 1.50 -8.86
C VAL A 38 -17.24 1.54 -7.47
N SER A 39 -17.35 2.68 -6.80
CA SER A 39 -16.90 2.91 -5.43
C SER A 39 -18.07 2.87 -4.44
N VAL A 40 -18.00 2.05 -3.42
CA VAL A 40 -19.02 1.97 -2.36
C VAL A 40 -18.41 2.13 -0.98
N ALA A 41 -19.19 2.67 -0.04
CA ALA A 41 -18.80 2.80 1.35
C ALA A 41 -19.90 2.28 2.28
N LEU A 42 -19.50 1.63 3.37
CA LEU A 42 -20.36 1.25 4.48
C LEU A 42 -19.76 1.88 5.75
N THR A 43 -20.58 2.57 6.55
CA THR A 43 -20.14 3.23 7.80
C THR A 43 -21.02 2.80 8.96
N GLY A 44 -20.42 2.56 10.12
CA GLY A 44 -21.19 2.23 11.32
C GLY A 44 -20.32 1.92 12.53
N SER A 45 -20.98 1.83 13.68
CA SER A 45 -20.32 1.50 14.95
C SER A 45 -19.68 0.11 14.94
N GLY A 46 -18.63 -0.06 15.73
CA GLY A 46 -17.90 -1.31 15.90
C GLY A 46 -18.83 -2.41 16.41
N GLY A 47 -18.97 -3.49 15.64
CA GLY A 47 -19.93 -4.56 15.91
C GLY A 47 -21.19 -4.53 15.04
N SER A 48 -21.44 -3.44 14.31
CA SER A 48 -22.52 -3.35 13.30
C SER A 48 -22.34 -4.33 12.13
N GLY A 49 -21.13 -4.85 11.92
CA GLY A 49 -20.82 -5.81 10.87
C GLY A 49 -20.46 -5.19 9.51
N VAL A 50 -20.20 -3.88 9.48
CA VAL A 50 -19.74 -3.13 8.29
C VAL A 50 -18.53 -3.76 7.60
N MET A 51 -17.48 -4.08 8.38
CA MET A 51 -16.28 -4.74 7.87
C MET A 51 -16.59 -6.11 7.25
N THR A 52 -17.45 -6.89 7.91
CA THR A 52 -17.87 -8.21 7.42
C THR A 52 -18.66 -8.11 6.13
N ALA A 53 -19.59 -7.15 6.03
CA ALA A 53 -20.37 -6.93 4.81
C ALA A 53 -19.47 -6.49 3.65
N GLY A 54 -18.53 -5.56 3.90
CA GLY A 54 -17.54 -5.16 2.90
C GLY A 54 -16.72 -6.35 2.39
N GLN A 55 -16.15 -7.15 3.30
CA GLN A 55 -15.38 -8.33 2.93
C GLN A 55 -16.20 -9.32 2.10
N MET A 56 -17.43 -9.61 2.51
CA MET A 56 -18.32 -10.51 1.77
C MET A 56 -18.69 -9.96 0.39
N LEU A 57 -18.85 -8.65 0.25
CA LEU A 57 -19.09 -8.01 -1.04
C LEU A 57 -17.89 -8.15 -1.97
N LEU A 58 -16.66 -7.95 -1.46
CA LEU A 58 -15.43 -8.16 -2.22
C LEU A 58 -15.28 -9.62 -2.66
N ASP A 59 -15.52 -10.57 -1.75
CA ASP A 59 -15.47 -12.00 -2.05
C ASP A 59 -16.53 -12.42 -3.08
N ALA A 60 -17.73 -11.83 -3.01
CA ALA A 60 -18.79 -12.09 -3.97
C ALA A 60 -18.45 -11.54 -5.35
N ALA A 61 -17.84 -10.34 -5.40
CA ALA A 61 -17.33 -9.75 -6.63
C ALA A 61 -16.24 -10.64 -7.26
N ALA A 62 -15.30 -11.14 -6.46
CA ALA A 62 -14.26 -12.07 -6.91
C ALA A 62 -14.86 -13.34 -7.53
N ASN A 63 -15.81 -13.98 -6.84
CA ASN A 63 -16.51 -15.16 -7.35
C ASN A 63 -17.28 -14.90 -8.65
N ALA A 64 -17.73 -13.66 -8.86
CA ALA A 64 -18.44 -13.25 -10.07
C ALA A 64 -17.51 -12.79 -11.21
N GLY A 65 -16.19 -12.89 -11.03
CA GLY A 65 -15.20 -12.57 -12.07
C GLY A 65 -14.79 -11.10 -12.12
N TYR A 66 -15.06 -10.34 -11.05
CA TYR A 66 -14.63 -8.95 -10.93
C TYR A 66 -13.30 -8.83 -10.19
N GLN A 67 -12.64 -7.70 -10.39
CA GLN A 67 -11.50 -7.26 -9.60
C GLN A 67 -11.92 -6.10 -8.70
N GLY A 68 -11.08 -5.78 -7.73
CA GLY A 68 -11.32 -4.63 -6.88
C GLY A 68 -10.55 -4.69 -5.59
N MET A 69 -10.83 -3.74 -4.73
CA MET A 69 -10.18 -3.64 -3.42
C MET A 69 -11.13 -3.16 -2.35
N MET A 70 -10.76 -3.48 -1.12
CA MET A 70 -11.36 -2.96 0.09
C MET A 70 -10.28 -2.31 0.95
N THR A 71 -10.47 -1.03 1.26
CA THR A 71 -9.73 -0.32 2.30
C THR A 71 -10.62 -0.16 3.52
N ARG A 72 -10.01 0.14 4.66
CA ARG A 72 -10.72 0.26 5.93
C ARG A 72 -10.22 1.43 6.75
N SER A 73 -11.15 2.00 7.50
CA SER A 73 -10.88 3.03 8.48
C SER A 73 -11.55 2.69 9.79
N LEU A 74 -10.76 2.75 10.86
CA LEU A 74 -11.17 2.40 12.20
C LEU A 74 -10.92 3.59 13.13
N GLY A 75 -11.84 3.78 14.07
CA GLY A 75 -11.63 4.65 15.22
C GLY A 75 -10.44 4.17 16.08
N PRO A 76 -9.94 5.02 17.00
CA PRO A 76 -8.81 4.67 17.86
C PRO A 76 -9.14 3.59 18.91
N GLN A 77 -10.42 3.23 19.11
CA GLN A 77 -10.86 2.28 20.12
C GLN A 77 -10.94 0.85 19.58
N ILE A 78 -10.55 -0.13 20.39
CA ILE A 78 -10.59 -1.56 20.05
C ILE A 78 -12.04 -2.10 20.02
N ARG A 79 -12.93 -1.62 20.89
CA ARG A 79 -14.34 -2.02 20.95
C ARG A 79 -15.26 -0.82 20.91
N GLY A 80 -16.37 -0.94 20.17
CA GLY A 80 -17.42 0.07 20.08
C GLY A 80 -17.04 1.35 19.32
N GLY A 81 -15.79 1.48 18.85
CA GLY A 81 -15.36 2.59 18.00
C GLY A 81 -15.95 2.54 16.59
N GLU A 82 -15.83 3.61 15.83
CA GLU A 82 -16.40 3.74 14.50
C GLU A 82 -15.63 2.89 13.47
N ALA A 83 -16.33 2.36 12.46
CA ALA A 83 -15.72 1.63 11.36
C ALA A 83 -16.29 2.08 10.01
N ALA A 84 -15.42 2.12 9.00
CA ALA A 84 -15.79 2.32 7.62
C ALA A 84 -15.07 1.31 6.72
N ALA A 85 -15.84 0.70 5.82
CA ALA A 85 -15.34 -0.14 4.74
C ALA A 85 -15.54 0.61 3.43
N PHE A 86 -14.47 0.83 2.68
CA PHE A 86 -14.51 1.43 1.36
C PHE A 86 -14.12 0.39 0.34
N LEU A 87 -14.93 0.20 -0.69
CA LEU A 87 -14.65 -0.74 -1.76
C LEU A 87 -14.66 -0.03 -3.09
N ARG A 88 -13.78 -0.48 -3.99
CA ARG A 88 -13.80 -0.09 -5.39
C ARG A 88 -13.73 -1.34 -6.23
N LEU A 89 -14.76 -1.57 -7.03
CA LEU A 89 -14.96 -2.79 -7.81
C LEU A 89 -15.02 -2.46 -9.29
N SER A 90 -14.51 -3.35 -10.14
CA SER A 90 -14.47 -3.14 -11.59
C SER A 90 -14.38 -4.47 -12.35
N ALA A 91 -14.72 -4.44 -13.63
CA ALA A 91 -14.47 -5.54 -14.56
C ALA A 91 -12.98 -5.65 -14.97
N HIS A 92 -12.20 -4.61 -14.70
CA HIS A 92 -10.76 -4.52 -14.97
C HIS A 92 -10.00 -4.23 -13.67
N GLU A 93 -8.67 -4.26 -13.73
CA GLU A 93 -7.82 -3.99 -12.57
C GLU A 93 -8.07 -2.61 -11.96
N VAL A 94 -8.02 -2.54 -10.64
CA VAL A 94 -8.08 -1.31 -9.85
C VAL A 94 -6.98 -1.35 -8.81
N ALA A 95 -6.06 -0.40 -8.87
CA ALA A 95 -4.86 -0.37 -8.04
C ALA A 95 -4.89 0.72 -6.94
N CYS A 96 -5.95 1.52 -6.84
CA CYS A 96 -6.08 2.52 -5.77
C CYS A 96 -7.54 2.88 -5.42
N PRO A 97 -7.77 3.52 -4.26
CA PRO A 97 -9.03 4.24 -4.00
C PRO A 97 -9.35 5.24 -5.11
N GLY A 98 -10.65 5.41 -5.40
CA GLY A 98 -11.12 6.38 -6.39
C GLY A 98 -11.22 7.79 -5.84
N ASP A 99 -11.68 8.72 -6.69
CA ASP A 99 -11.85 10.13 -6.32
C ASP A 99 -13.02 10.36 -5.35
N GLY A 100 -14.01 9.46 -5.35
CA GLY A 100 -15.13 9.51 -4.42
C GLY A 100 -15.96 8.24 -4.38
N VAL A 101 -17.11 8.35 -3.72
CA VAL A 101 -18.03 7.25 -3.38
C VAL A 101 -19.31 7.38 -4.19
N ASP A 102 -19.66 6.33 -4.95
CA ASP A 102 -20.90 6.27 -5.71
C ASP A 102 -22.10 5.91 -4.83
N ILE A 103 -21.92 4.99 -3.88
CA ILE A 103 -22.98 4.53 -2.97
C ILE A 103 -22.45 4.45 -1.54
N LEU A 104 -23.10 5.17 -0.63
CA LEU A 104 -22.84 5.11 0.81
C LEU A 104 -24.03 4.45 1.52
N ILE A 105 -23.79 3.41 2.32
CA ILE A 105 -24.73 2.95 3.35
C ILE A 105 -24.25 3.43 4.71
N SER A 106 -25.04 4.30 5.33
CA SER A 106 -24.81 4.80 6.68
C SER A 106 -25.68 4.05 7.69
N PHE A 107 -25.07 3.21 8.52
CA PHE A 107 -25.79 2.53 9.63
C PHE A 107 -26.05 3.48 10.81
N ASP A 108 -25.19 4.48 11.00
CA ASP A 108 -25.39 5.56 11.96
C ASP A 108 -24.63 6.82 11.52
N TRP A 109 -25.20 7.99 11.81
CA TRP A 109 -24.61 9.26 11.38
C TRP A 109 -23.32 9.61 12.13
N ALA A 110 -23.15 9.14 13.37
CA ALA A 110 -21.96 9.43 14.17
C ALA A 110 -20.69 8.85 13.51
N SER A 111 -20.76 7.59 13.07
CA SER A 111 -19.66 6.91 12.36
C SER A 111 -19.42 7.54 10.99
N THR A 112 -20.48 7.93 10.28
CA THR A 112 -20.36 8.64 9.00
C THR A 112 -19.65 9.99 9.17
N GLN A 113 -20.03 10.78 10.17
CA GLN A 113 -19.37 12.06 10.48
C GLN A 113 -17.90 11.88 10.82
N ARG A 114 -17.56 10.81 11.56
CA ARG A 114 -16.18 10.51 11.94
C ARG A 114 -15.24 10.37 10.75
N PHE A 115 -15.72 9.76 9.65
CA PHE A 115 -14.93 9.51 8.44
C PHE A 115 -15.29 10.46 7.29
N SER A 116 -15.97 11.56 7.57
CA SER A 116 -16.43 12.53 6.57
C SER A 116 -15.35 13.03 5.62
N ALA A 117 -14.13 13.26 6.11
CA ALA A 117 -13.00 13.70 5.29
C ALA A 117 -12.53 12.64 4.27
N GLU A 118 -12.87 11.37 4.49
CA GLU A 118 -12.54 10.26 3.59
C GLU A 118 -13.69 9.94 2.62
N ILE A 119 -14.91 10.35 2.98
CA ILE A 119 -16.14 10.10 2.23
C ILE A 119 -16.40 11.28 1.30
N GLU A 120 -15.82 11.23 0.10
CA GLU A 120 -16.11 12.20 -0.95
C GLU A 120 -17.43 11.81 -1.66
N LEU A 121 -18.45 12.65 -1.53
CA LEU A 121 -19.75 12.47 -2.21
C LEU A 121 -20.02 13.67 -3.12
N GLY A 122 -20.80 13.43 -4.16
CA GLY A 122 -21.29 14.50 -5.04
C GLY A 122 -22.75 14.27 -5.45
N PRO A 123 -23.28 15.10 -6.38
CA PRO A 123 -24.67 15.01 -6.83
C PRO A 123 -25.06 13.66 -7.46
N ASP A 124 -24.07 12.93 -7.98
CA ASP A 124 -24.25 11.61 -8.56
C ASP A 124 -24.20 10.47 -7.54
N SER A 125 -23.77 10.75 -6.31
CA SER A 125 -23.72 9.78 -5.22
C SER A 125 -25.11 9.45 -4.67
N LEU A 126 -25.27 8.22 -4.21
CA LEU A 126 -26.46 7.72 -3.52
C LEU A 126 -26.14 7.45 -2.05
N VAL A 127 -26.91 8.02 -1.14
CA VAL A 127 -26.77 7.81 0.31
C VAL A 127 -28.00 7.09 0.84
N LEU A 128 -27.78 5.90 1.38
CA LEU A 128 -28.77 5.03 1.98
C LEU A 128 -28.62 5.08 3.50
N PHE A 129 -29.72 5.31 4.22
CA PHE A 129 -29.71 5.45 5.67
C PHE A 129 -31.05 5.04 6.28
N ASP A 130 -31.06 4.67 7.55
CA ASP A 130 -32.30 4.43 8.28
C ASP A 130 -32.93 5.76 8.69
N PRO A 131 -34.18 6.07 8.31
CA PRO A 131 -34.88 7.26 8.79
C PRO A 131 -34.95 7.35 10.32
N ALA A 132 -34.91 6.20 11.02
CA ALA A 132 -34.87 6.15 12.48
C ALA A 132 -33.54 6.65 13.07
N ALA A 133 -32.47 6.77 12.27
CA ALA A 133 -31.19 7.36 12.70
C ALA A 133 -31.27 8.89 12.87
N GLY A 134 -32.39 9.52 12.52
CA GLY A 134 -32.60 10.96 12.60
C GLY A 134 -32.13 11.70 11.34
N ALA A 135 -32.18 13.03 11.40
CA ALA A 135 -31.85 13.88 10.27
C ALA A 135 -30.39 13.72 9.82
N ALA A 136 -30.19 13.67 8.50
CA ALA A 136 -28.86 13.61 7.92
C ALA A 136 -28.04 14.87 8.30
N PRO A 137 -26.75 14.72 8.66
CA PRO A 137 -25.86 15.85 8.93
C PRO A 137 -25.74 16.81 7.75
N GLU A 138 -25.57 18.12 8.03
CA GLU A 138 -25.37 19.15 7.00
C GLU A 138 -24.21 18.80 6.05
N MET A 139 -23.13 18.22 6.55
CA MET A 139 -21.99 17.80 5.73
C MET A 139 -22.36 16.81 4.62
N ILE A 140 -23.39 15.99 4.79
CA ILE A 140 -23.90 15.05 3.78
C ILE A 140 -24.87 15.80 2.87
N LEU A 141 -25.79 16.58 3.43
CA LEU A 141 -26.77 17.35 2.67
C LEU A 141 -26.12 18.34 1.69
N ASN A 142 -25.02 18.98 2.11
CA ASN A 142 -24.28 19.95 1.31
C ASN A 142 -23.56 19.34 0.09
N THR A 143 -23.41 18.02 0.03
CA THR A 143 -22.81 17.33 -1.13
C THR A 143 -23.76 17.26 -2.33
N GLY A 144 -25.06 17.49 -2.12
CA GLY A 144 -26.09 17.31 -3.13
C GLY A 144 -26.38 15.85 -3.47
N ALA A 145 -25.80 14.89 -2.73
CA ALA A 145 -26.05 13.47 -2.93
C ALA A 145 -27.53 13.12 -2.79
N ARG A 146 -27.96 12.11 -3.55
CA ARG A 146 -29.34 11.62 -3.53
C ARG A 146 -29.55 10.79 -2.26
N MET A 147 -30.46 11.24 -1.41
CA MET A 147 -30.81 10.57 -0.15
C MET A 147 -31.94 9.57 -0.38
N VAL A 148 -31.77 8.34 0.09
CA VAL A 148 -32.79 7.29 -0.01
C VAL A 148 -32.96 6.58 1.33
N ASP A 149 -34.22 6.48 1.75
CA ASP A 149 -34.62 5.81 2.98
C ASP A 149 -34.41 4.28 2.85
N LEU A 150 -33.71 3.71 3.83
CA LEU A 150 -33.49 2.28 3.98
C LEU A 150 -33.89 1.88 5.41
N PRO A 151 -35.18 1.66 5.70
CA PRO A 151 -35.67 1.38 7.05
C PRO A 151 -35.26 -0.04 7.49
N PHE A 152 -34.07 -0.17 8.08
CA PHE A 152 -33.45 -1.47 8.38
C PHE A 152 -34.35 -2.36 9.22
N LYS A 153 -34.99 -1.79 10.25
CA LYS A 153 -35.87 -2.53 11.16
C LYS A 153 -37.09 -3.09 10.42
N ALA A 154 -37.82 -2.24 9.71
CA ALA A 154 -39.04 -2.64 9.01
C ALA A 154 -38.78 -3.71 7.94
N LEU A 155 -37.63 -3.65 7.25
CA LEU A 155 -37.24 -4.64 6.24
C LEU A 155 -36.74 -5.97 6.83
N LEU A 156 -36.49 -6.02 8.15
CA LEU A 156 -35.99 -7.20 8.85
C LEU A 156 -36.97 -7.74 9.90
N ASP A 157 -38.11 -7.08 10.15
CA ASP A 157 -39.03 -7.41 11.24
C ASP A 157 -39.56 -8.86 11.13
N ASP A 158 -39.82 -9.35 9.91
CA ASP A 158 -40.29 -10.72 9.65
C ASP A 158 -39.16 -11.77 9.55
N ILE A 159 -37.90 -11.37 9.74
CA ILE A 159 -36.73 -12.24 9.60
C ILE A 159 -36.13 -12.47 10.99
N GLU A 160 -36.50 -13.58 11.62
CA GLU A 160 -35.94 -13.98 12.91
C GLU A 160 -34.40 -14.10 12.81
N GLY A 161 -33.68 -13.32 13.60
CA GLY A 161 -32.22 -13.29 13.56
C GLY A 161 -31.61 -12.48 12.42
N GLY A 162 -32.43 -11.72 11.67
CA GLY A 162 -31.98 -10.77 10.65
C GLY A 162 -30.96 -9.77 11.19
N ARG A 163 -30.07 -9.30 10.31
CA ARG A 163 -28.99 -8.36 10.67
C ARG A 163 -28.89 -7.24 9.63
N PRO A 164 -28.82 -5.96 10.04
CA PRO A 164 -28.73 -4.82 9.12
C PRO A 164 -27.58 -4.92 8.12
N ASN A 165 -26.43 -5.47 8.52
CA ASN A 165 -25.29 -5.62 7.61
C ASN A 165 -25.54 -6.62 6.46
N MET A 166 -26.34 -7.66 6.69
CA MET A 166 -26.73 -8.61 5.64
C MET A 166 -27.75 -8.00 4.67
N LEU A 167 -28.66 -7.17 5.19
CA LEU A 167 -29.54 -6.36 4.35
C LEU A 167 -28.71 -5.39 3.47
N GLY A 168 -27.80 -4.63 4.09
CA GLY A 168 -26.92 -3.69 3.39
C GLY A 168 -26.06 -4.37 2.32
N LEU A 169 -25.55 -5.58 2.60
CA LEU A 169 -24.83 -6.39 1.61
C LEU A 169 -25.72 -6.71 0.39
N GLY A 170 -26.96 -7.16 0.62
CA GLY A 170 -27.92 -7.43 -0.47
C GLY A 170 -28.27 -6.17 -1.26
N VAL A 171 -28.50 -5.04 -0.59
CA VAL A 171 -28.79 -3.76 -1.24
C VAL A 171 -27.64 -3.32 -2.14
N LEU A 172 -26.40 -3.31 -1.61
CA LEU A 172 -25.23 -2.93 -2.42
C LEU A 172 -25.05 -3.85 -3.61
N ALA A 173 -25.11 -5.16 -3.40
CA ALA A 173 -24.95 -6.14 -4.46
C ALA A 173 -26.00 -5.97 -5.56
N GLY A 174 -27.27 -5.76 -5.20
CA GLY A 174 -28.35 -5.51 -6.16
C GLY A 174 -28.18 -4.21 -6.94
N LEU A 175 -27.80 -3.12 -6.26
CA LEU A 175 -27.56 -1.81 -6.89
C LEU A 175 -26.42 -1.86 -7.92
N ILE A 176 -25.28 -2.45 -7.55
CA ILE A 176 -24.11 -2.52 -8.43
C ILE A 176 -24.21 -3.65 -9.47
N GLY A 177 -25.26 -4.48 -9.39
CA GLY A 177 -25.55 -5.53 -10.36
C GLY A 177 -24.79 -6.85 -10.18
N LEU A 178 -24.35 -7.16 -8.96
CA LEU A 178 -23.78 -8.48 -8.66
C LEU A 178 -24.88 -9.57 -8.65
N PRO A 179 -24.59 -10.78 -9.16
CA PRO A 179 -25.56 -11.88 -9.12
C PRO A 179 -25.87 -12.33 -7.68
N GLU A 180 -27.17 -12.46 -7.34
CA GLU A 180 -27.62 -12.90 -6.00
C GLU A 180 -26.99 -14.23 -5.59
N ASN A 181 -26.93 -15.19 -6.51
CA ASN A 181 -26.33 -16.51 -6.26
C ASN A 181 -24.84 -16.43 -5.90
N ALA A 182 -24.09 -15.45 -6.45
CA ALA A 182 -22.68 -15.26 -6.11
C ALA A 182 -22.52 -14.78 -4.66
N VAL A 183 -23.41 -13.88 -4.21
CA VAL A 183 -23.42 -13.36 -2.83
C VAL A 183 -23.83 -14.45 -1.84
N LEU A 184 -24.92 -15.17 -2.13
CA LEU A 184 -25.40 -16.25 -1.25
C LEU A 184 -24.37 -17.38 -1.07
N ALA A 185 -23.64 -17.74 -2.14
CA ALA A 185 -22.58 -18.75 -2.06
C ALA A 185 -21.43 -18.36 -1.11
N ILE A 186 -21.08 -17.07 -1.03
CA ILE A 186 -20.08 -16.55 -0.08
C ILE A 186 -20.60 -16.67 1.35
N VAL A 187 -21.84 -16.26 1.58
CA VAL A 187 -22.46 -16.27 2.92
C VAL A 187 -22.64 -17.71 3.43
N GLU A 188 -23.03 -18.63 2.56
CA GLU A 188 -23.08 -20.06 2.88
C GLU A 188 -21.72 -20.59 3.35
N ARG A 189 -20.64 -20.28 2.61
CA ARG A 189 -19.29 -20.69 2.97
C ARG A 189 -18.86 -20.09 4.31
N ALA A 190 -19.10 -18.80 4.52
CA ALA A 190 -18.68 -18.07 5.72
C ALA A 190 -19.44 -18.50 6.98
N LEU A 191 -20.73 -18.83 6.86
CA LEU A 191 -21.60 -19.18 7.98
C LEU A 191 -21.79 -20.69 8.19
N LYS A 192 -21.19 -21.53 7.35
CA LYS A 192 -21.27 -23.00 7.46
C LYS A 192 -21.00 -23.53 8.88
N ARG A 193 -20.04 -22.93 9.60
CA ARG A 193 -19.69 -23.31 10.97
C ARG A 193 -20.64 -22.77 12.05
N LYS A 194 -21.47 -21.77 11.74
CA LYS A 194 -22.42 -21.14 12.68
C LYS A 194 -23.81 -21.80 12.70
N GLY A 195 -24.05 -22.76 11.80
CA GLY A 195 -25.28 -23.58 11.78
C GLY A 195 -26.38 -23.03 10.86
N PRO A 196 -27.41 -23.86 10.57
CA PRO A 196 -28.41 -23.59 9.53
C PRO A 196 -29.28 -22.36 9.80
N LYS A 197 -29.69 -22.15 11.07
CA LYS A 197 -30.52 -20.99 11.44
C LYS A 197 -29.85 -19.65 11.12
N ALA A 198 -28.55 -19.52 11.41
CA ALA A 198 -27.79 -18.31 11.13
C ALA A 198 -27.65 -18.05 9.62
N LEU A 199 -27.51 -19.13 8.83
CA LEU A 199 -27.44 -19.06 7.38
C LEU A 199 -28.79 -18.66 6.77
N GLU A 200 -29.89 -19.26 7.22
CA GLU A 200 -31.25 -18.94 6.76
C GLU A 200 -31.57 -17.47 7.02
N ALA A 201 -31.36 -16.99 8.24
CA ALA A 201 -31.59 -15.58 8.60
C ALA A 201 -30.74 -14.61 7.78
N SER A 202 -29.45 -14.92 7.58
CA SER A 202 -28.55 -14.06 6.78
C SER A 202 -28.92 -14.06 5.30
N SER A 203 -29.31 -15.22 4.75
CA SER A 203 -29.76 -15.35 3.35
C SER A 203 -31.07 -14.62 3.11
N ALA A 204 -32.01 -14.70 4.05
CA ALA A 204 -33.27 -13.95 3.99
C ALA A 204 -33.01 -12.44 4.04
N GLY A 205 -32.12 -11.98 4.94
CA GLY A 205 -31.73 -10.56 4.99
C GLY A 205 -31.10 -10.06 3.69
N ILE A 206 -30.24 -10.86 3.05
CA ILE A 206 -29.66 -10.52 1.75
C ILE A 206 -30.74 -10.40 0.67
N ARG A 207 -31.68 -11.35 0.61
CA ARG A 207 -32.79 -11.33 -0.37
C ARG A 207 -33.68 -10.10 -0.20
N ALA A 208 -34.04 -9.77 1.04
CA ALA A 208 -34.77 -8.53 1.33
C ALA A 208 -34.00 -7.29 0.84
N GLY A 209 -32.66 -7.31 0.94
CA GLY A 209 -31.81 -6.26 0.40
C GLY A 209 -31.84 -6.16 -1.12
N PHE A 210 -31.80 -7.30 -1.83
CA PHE A 210 -31.96 -7.35 -3.28
C PHE A 210 -33.33 -6.82 -3.73
N GLU A 211 -34.41 -7.23 -3.06
CA GLU A 211 -35.76 -6.75 -3.34
C GLU A 211 -35.87 -5.23 -3.11
N ALA A 212 -35.35 -4.72 -2.00
CA ALA A 212 -35.33 -3.29 -1.71
C ALA A 212 -34.53 -2.50 -2.77
N SER A 213 -33.40 -3.03 -3.24
CA SER A 213 -32.56 -2.37 -4.26
C SER A 213 -33.27 -2.19 -5.60
N ALA A 214 -34.23 -3.04 -5.94
CA ALA A 214 -34.94 -2.98 -7.23
C ALA A 214 -35.81 -1.73 -7.38
N ALA A 215 -36.26 -1.14 -6.27
CA ALA A 215 -37.05 0.09 -6.24
C ALA A 215 -36.20 1.36 -6.18
N MET A 216 -34.87 1.23 -6.00
CA MET A 216 -33.95 2.35 -5.82
C MET A 216 -33.39 2.85 -7.16
N PRO A 217 -33.01 4.14 -7.26
CA PRO A 217 -32.41 4.66 -8.48
C PRO A 217 -31.05 3.97 -8.74
N ALA A 218 -30.94 3.28 -9.87
CA ALA A 218 -29.66 2.74 -10.30
C ALA A 218 -28.72 3.90 -10.70
N THR A 219 -27.75 4.22 -9.85
CA THR A 219 -26.75 5.28 -10.11
C THR A 219 -25.52 4.75 -10.83
N CYS A 220 -25.12 3.52 -10.55
CA CYS A 220 -23.97 2.87 -11.15
C CYS A 220 -24.16 1.34 -11.17
N ARG A 221 -23.61 0.67 -12.18
CA ARG A 221 -23.56 -0.79 -12.29
C ARG A 221 -22.19 -1.22 -12.78
N LEU A 222 -21.73 -2.36 -12.27
CA LEU A 222 -20.52 -2.98 -12.76
C LEU A 222 -20.72 -3.45 -14.21
N GLY A 223 -19.61 -3.47 -14.96
CA GLY A 223 -19.55 -4.10 -16.28
C GLY A 223 -19.79 -5.61 -16.26
N ALA A 224 -19.61 -6.26 -17.40
CA ALA A 224 -19.54 -7.72 -17.43
C ALA A 224 -18.20 -8.18 -16.82
N GLY A 225 -18.25 -9.01 -15.77
CA GLY A 225 -17.06 -9.63 -15.19
C GLY A 225 -16.48 -10.73 -16.08
N GLU A 226 -15.20 -11.04 -15.86
CA GLU A 226 -14.48 -12.09 -16.58
C GLU A 226 -14.83 -13.47 -16.02
N LYS A 227 -15.55 -14.28 -16.80
CA LYS A 227 -15.97 -15.62 -16.34
C LYS A 227 -14.79 -16.59 -16.30
N GLY A 228 -14.62 -17.28 -15.18
CA GLY A 228 -13.68 -18.40 -15.03
C GLY A 228 -12.24 -18.00 -14.70
N ALA A 229 -11.94 -16.72 -14.55
CA ALA A 229 -10.63 -16.27 -14.08
C ALA A 229 -10.40 -16.68 -12.62
N ARG A 230 -9.27 -17.33 -12.33
CA ARG A 230 -8.86 -17.64 -10.95
C ARG A 230 -8.20 -16.41 -10.35
N ARG A 231 -8.93 -15.70 -9.50
CA ARG A 231 -8.43 -14.52 -8.77
C ARG A 231 -8.07 -14.88 -7.33
N TRP A 232 -7.08 -14.19 -6.78
CA TRP A 232 -6.70 -14.27 -5.38
C TRP A 232 -7.31 -13.11 -4.63
N ASN A 233 -7.74 -13.36 -3.39
CA ASN A 233 -8.10 -12.30 -2.45
C ASN A 233 -7.01 -12.24 -1.37
N ILE A 234 -6.18 -11.21 -1.41
CA ILE A 234 -5.00 -11.07 -0.55
C ILE A 234 -4.83 -9.63 -0.08
N SER A 235 -4.35 -9.41 1.14
CA SER A 235 -3.92 -8.07 1.58
C SER A 235 -2.45 -7.80 1.28
N GLY A 236 -2.02 -6.54 1.29
CA GLY A 236 -0.60 -6.21 1.12
C GLY A 236 0.29 -6.86 2.18
N ASN A 237 -0.16 -6.92 3.43
CA ASN A 237 0.54 -7.60 4.53
C ASN A 237 0.67 -9.11 4.29
N GLU A 238 -0.42 -9.76 3.83
CA GLU A 238 -0.38 -11.18 3.47
C GLU A 238 0.53 -11.42 2.25
N ALA A 239 0.52 -10.51 1.27
CA ALA A 239 1.38 -10.56 0.10
C ALA A 239 2.85 -10.42 0.48
N VAL A 240 3.22 -9.52 1.41
CA VAL A 240 4.57 -9.48 1.98
C VAL A 240 4.94 -10.83 2.60
N GLY A 241 4.07 -11.42 3.42
CA GLY A 241 4.28 -12.74 4.01
C GLY A 241 4.52 -13.81 2.94
N LEU A 242 3.70 -13.84 1.90
CA LEU A 242 3.84 -14.76 0.77
C LEU A 242 5.20 -14.59 0.07
N GLY A 243 5.58 -13.34 -0.22
CA GLY A 243 6.85 -13.00 -0.83
C GLY A 243 8.05 -13.44 0.02
N ALA A 244 7.99 -13.18 1.33
CA ALA A 244 9.01 -13.61 2.28
C ALA A 244 9.20 -15.14 2.27
N LEU A 245 8.11 -15.90 2.33
CA LEU A 245 8.17 -17.37 2.29
C LEU A 245 8.72 -17.90 0.97
N ARG A 246 8.29 -17.33 -0.15
CA ARG A 246 8.80 -17.63 -1.50
C ARG A 246 10.28 -17.29 -1.64
N GLY A 247 10.72 -16.20 -1.01
CA GLY A 247 12.12 -15.77 -0.95
C GLY A 247 12.99 -16.68 -0.09
N GLY A 248 12.42 -17.54 0.75
CA GLY A 248 13.17 -18.51 1.57
C GLY A 248 13.26 -18.18 3.05
N ILE A 249 12.52 -17.18 3.55
CA ILE A 249 12.46 -16.89 4.99
C ILE A 249 11.98 -18.14 5.75
N ARG A 250 12.71 -18.51 6.81
CA ARG A 250 12.35 -19.60 7.72
C ARG A 250 12.43 -19.22 9.20
N PHE A 251 12.92 -18.03 9.52
CA PHE A 251 12.89 -17.53 10.90
C PHE A 251 12.42 -16.08 10.92
N VAL A 252 11.43 -15.81 11.76
CA VAL A 252 10.88 -14.47 11.98
C VAL A 252 10.92 -14.15 13.46
N ALA A 253 11.44 -12.99 13.82
CA ALA A 253 11.36 -12.47 15.18
C ALA A 253 10.80 -11.04 15.12
N ALA A 254 9.71 -10.77 15.82
CA ALA A 254 9.02 -9.48 15.71
C ALA A 254 8.22 -9.13 16.97
N TYR A 255 7.99 -7.83 17.16
CA TYR A 255 7.11 -7.27 18.17
C TYR A 255 5.81 -6.77 17.51
N PRO A 256 4.61 -7.10 18.03
CA PRO A 256 3.36 -6.68 17.42
C PRO A 256 3.19 -5.16 17.42
N ILE A 257 3.05 -4.57 16.23
CA ILE A 257 2.80 -3.14 16.04
C ILE A 257 1.88 -2.90 14.83
N THR A 258 0.83 -2.09 14.99
CA THR A 258 -0.03 -1.68 13.87
C THR A 258 0.78 -0.83 12.87
N PRO A 259 0.72 -1.06 11.56
CA PRO A 259 -0.14 -1.99 10.83
C PRO A 259 0.55 -3.33 10.46
N ALA A 260 1.75 -3.60 10.97
CA ALA A 260 2.58 -4.75 10.60
C ALA A 260 2.16 -6.09 11.23
N THR A 261 1.41 -6.08 12.34
CA THR A 261 1.03 -7.33 13.05
C THR A 261 0.36 -8.38 12.17
N GLU A 262 -0.43 -7.97 11.17
CA GLU A 262 -1.11 -8.91 10.27
C GLU A 262 -0.15 -9.73 9.41
N ILE A 263 1.08 -9.24 9.17
CA ILE A 263 2.14 -10.02 8.53
C ILE A 263 2.49 -11.22 9.43
N LEU A 264 2.61 -11.00 10.74
CA LEU A 264 2.96 -12.03 11.72
C LEU A 264 1.82 -13.04 11.89
N GLU A 265 0.58 -12.56 11.99
CA GLU A 265 -0.61 -13.41 12.09
C GLU A 265 -0.74 -14.35 10.88
N TRP A 266 -0.44 -13.83 9.68
CA TRP A 266 -0.44 -14.66 8.47
C TRP A 266 0.79 -15.58 8.40
N LEU A 267 1.99 -15.10 8.76
CA LEU A 267 3.21 -15.90 8.68
C LEU A 267 3.25 -17.04 9.70
N ALA A 268 2.76 -16.86 10.93
CA ALA A 268 2.90 -17.84 12.01
C ALA A 268 2.48 -19.28 11.61
N PRO A 269 1.22 -19.54 11.15
CA PRO A 269 0.82 -20.88 10.75
C PRO A 269 1.48 -21.37 9.44
N ASN A 270 1.88 -20.44 8.55
CA ASN A 270 2.48 -20.78 7.26
C ASN A 270 3.97 -21.11 7.37
N LEU A 271 4.70 -20.46 8.29
CA LEU A 271 6.06 -20.81 8.65
C LEU A 271 6.13 -22.19 9.27
N GLU A 272 5.24 -22.49 10.23
CA GLU A 272 5.16 -23.80 10.88
C GLU A 272 4.98 -24.93 9.85
N HIS A 273 4.09 -24.73 8.86
CA HIS A 273 3.89 -25.68 7.75
C HIS A 273 5.14 -25.89 6.87
N LEU A 274 6.03 -24.90 6.82
CA LEU A 274 7.26 -24.94 6.01
C LEU A 274 8.51 -25.27 6.85
N GLY A 275 8.33 -25.69 8.11
CA GLY A 275 9.42 -26.03 9.04
C GLY A 275 10.22 -24.81 9.51
N GLY A 276 9.65 -23.61 9.42
CA GLY A 276 10.18 -22.39 9.99
C GLY A 276 9.58 -22.06 11.35
N GLU A 277 10.08 -21.00 11.96
CA GLU A 277 9.66 -20.57 13.30
C GLU A 277 9.42 -19.06 13.36
N LEU A 278 8.42 -18.66 14.14
CA LEU A 278 8.14 -17.26 14.46
C LEU A 278 8.22 -17.06 15.96
N VAL A 279 9.02 -16.09 16.39
CA VAL A 279 9.16 -15.66 17.78
C VAL A 279 8.53 -14.29 17.95
N GLN A 280 7.54 -14.19 18.83
CA GLN A 280 7.08 -12.90 19.32
C GLN A 280 8.04 -12.45 20.41
N ALA A 281 8.89 -11.46 20.10
CA ALA A 281 9.87 -10.95 21.06
C ALA A 281 9.22 -9.96 22.05
N GLU A 282 9.99 -9.56 23.06
CA GLU A 282 9.58 -8.61 24.10
C GLU A 282 9.54 -7.16 23.62
N ASP A 283 10.36 -6.80 22.62
CA ASP A 283 10.41 -5.49 21.97
C ASP A 283 11.09 -5.58 20.58
N GLU A 284 11.17 -4.45 19.88
CA GLU A 284 11.83 -4.37 18.57
C GLU A 284 13.34 -4.56 18.60
N LEU A 285 14.03 -4.27 19.72
CA LEU A 285 15.47 -4.50 19.87
C LEU A 285 15.77 -6.00 19.95
N ALA A 286 15.02 -6.73 20.76
CA ALA A 286 15.10 -8.18 20.85
C ALA A 286 14.76 -8.83 19.50
N SER A 287 13.71 -8.35 18.83
CA SER A 287 13.27 -8.83 17.52
C SER A 287 14.38 -8.79 16.46
N ILE A 288 15.01 -7.62 16.26
CA ILE A 288 16.05 -7.47 15.23
C ILE A 288 17.31 -8.27 15.59
N ASN A 289 17.71 -8.30 16.87
CA ASN A 289 18.90 -9.04 17.29
C ASN A 289 18.70 -10.56 17.17
N MET A 290 17.50 -11.08 17.47
CA MET A 290 17.15 -12.48 17.20
C MET A 290 17.21 -12.79 15.69
N ALA A 291 16.68 -11.89 14.84
CA ALA A 291 16.72 -12.07 13.39
C ALA A 291 18.16 -12.09 12.84
N ILE A 292 19.03 -11.19 13.32
CA ILE A 292 20.46 -11.17 12.96
C ILE A 292 21.15 -12.46 13.43
N GLY A 293 20.87 -12.91 14.65
CA GLY A 293 21.41 -14.18 15.18
C GLY A 293 20.99 -15.40 14.37
N GLY A 294 19.71 -15.49 13.98
CA GLY A 294 19.22 -16.55 13.09
C GLY A 294 19.89 -16.51 11.72
N SER A 295 20.17 -15.31 11.21
CA SER A 295 20.86 -15.13 9.94
C SER A 295 22.33 -15.55 10.00
N PHE A 296 23.05 -15.16 11.05
CA PHE A 296 24.39 -15.66 11.31
C PHE A 296 24.43 -17.21 11.34
N GLY A 297 23.38 -17.83 11.88
CA GLY A 297 23.17 -19.28 11.89
C GLY A 297 22.92 -19.95 10.53
N GLY A 298 22.80 -19.19 9.44
CA GLY A 298 22.64 -19.74 8.08
C GLY A 298 21.24 -19.62 7.50
N ILE A 299 20.27 -19.05 8.23
CA ILE A 299 18.86 -19.04 7.82
C ILE A 299 18.45 -17.65 7.35
N PRO A 300 17.76 -17.49 6.21
CA PRO A 300 17.19 -16.20 5.84
C PRO A 300 16.14 -15.74 6.86
N THR A 301 16.30 -14.52 7.39
CA THR A 301 15.47 -13.99 8.48
C THR A 301 14.74 -12.71 8.13
N LEU A 302 13.62 -12.49 8.80
CA LEU A 302 12.80 -11.29 8.65
C LEU A 302 12.30 -10.78 10.00
N THR A 303 12.19 -9.47 10.11
CA THR A 303 11.35 -8.81 11.13
C THR A 303 10.38 -7.85 10.44
N ALA A 304 9.23 -7.59 11.06
CA ALA A 304 8.23 -6.66 10.56
C ALA A 304 7.87 -5.66 11.65
N THR A 305 7.83 -4.37 11.28
CA THR A 305 7.65 -3.26 12.20
C THR A 305 6.98 -2.05 11.52
N SER A 306 6.91 -0.92 12.22
CA SER A 306 6.51 0.40 11.69
C SER A 306 7.50 1.47 12.17
N GLY A 307 7.29 2.75 11.83
CA GLY A 307 8.21 3.85 12.11
C GLY A 307 8.83 3.90 13.53
N PRO A 308 8.04 3.77 14.62
CA PRO A 308 8.61 3.75 15.98
C PRO A 308 9.56 2.58 16.23
N GLY A 309 9.20 1.39 15.74
CA GLY A 309 10.02 0.20 15.92
C GLY A 309 11.24 0.20 15.01
N LEU A 310 11.14 0.72 13.77
CA LEU A 310 12.29 0.94 12.91
C LEU A 310 13.33 1.83 13.59
N ALA A 311 12.90 2.90 14.27
CA ALA A 311 13.79 3.79 15.00
C ALA A 311 14.58 3.07 16.12
N LEU A 312 13.96 2.09 16.80
CA LEU A 312 14.64 1.26 17.80
C LEU A 312 15.65 0.30 17.14
N MET A 313 15.34 -0.23 15.97
CA MET A 313 16.17 -1.23 15.30
C MET A 313 17.46 -0.67 14.65
N LEU A 314 17.58 0.65 14.46
CA LEU A 314 18.66 1.26 13.66
C LEU A 314 20.07 0.89 14.14
N GLU A 315 20.30 0.77 15.45
CA GLU A 315 21.61 0.35 15.98
C GLU A 315 21.97 -1.06 15.50
N SER A 316 21.03 -2.00 15.62
CA SER A 316 21.26 -3.39 15.23
C SER A 316 21.27 -3.58 13.70
N ILE A 317 20.55 -2.77 12.94
CA ILE A 317 20.71 -2.73 11.48
C ILE A 317 22.13 -2.27 11.11
N GLY A 318 22.69 -1.30 11.84
CA GLY A 318 24.11 -0.93 11.72
C GLY A 318 25.06 -2.10 11.97
N LEU A 319 24.80 -2.92 13.00
CA LEU A 319 25.53 -4.16 13.26
C LEU A 319 25.43 -5.16 12.08
N SER A 320 24.25 -5.32 11.48
CA SER A 320 24.05 -6.17 10.29
C SER A 320 24.89 -5.69 9.10
N VAL A 321 24.97 -4.37 8.87
CA VAL A 321 25.82 -3.79 7.81
C VAL A 321 27.30 -4.02 8.09
N ALA A 322 27.77 -3.73 9.30
CA ALA A 322 29.16 -3.90 9.69
C ALA A 322 29.60 -5.37 9.58
N SER A 323 28.82 -6.29 10.15
CA SER A 323 29.10 -7.74 10.16
C SER A 323 28.75 -8.46 8.85
N GLU A 324 28.19 -7.74 7.85
CA GLU A 324 27.69 -8.30 6.60
C GLU A 324 26.75 -9.50 6.83
N THR A 325 25.91 -9.41 7.86
CA THR A 325 24.92 -10.45 8.19
C THR A 325 23.59 -10.06 7.58
N PRO A 326 23.06 -10.78 6.58
CA PRO A 326 21.86 -10.36 5.86
C PRO A 326 20.62 -10.38 6.75
N VAL A 327 19.75 -9.40 6.60
CA VAL A 327 18.48 -9.34 7.34
C VAL A 327 17.46 -8.53 6.56
N VAL A 328 16.19 -8.95 6.58
CA VAL A 328 15.08 -8.20 5.98
C VAL A 328 14.24 -7.55 7.07
N VAL A 329 14.06 -6.22 6.97
CA VAL A 329 13.24 -5.43 7.88
C VAL A 329 12.08 -4.83 7.09
N VAL A 330 10.86 -5.31 7.33
CA VAL A 330 9.67 -4.73 6.70
C VAL A 330 9.17 -3.58 7.56
N ASN A 331 9.22 -2.35 7.02
CA ASN A 331 8.60 -1.18 7.64
C ASN A 331 7.24 -0.91 6.96
N VAL A 332 6.15 -1.25 7.65
CA VAL A 332 4.79 -0.86 7.27
C VAL A 332 4.54 0.55 7.82
N GLN A 333 4.83 1.56 7.00
CA GLN A 333 4.78 2.97 7.40
C GLN A 333 3.36 3.40 7.81
N ARG A 334 3.28 4.31 8.77
CA ARG A 334 2.01 4.88 9.28
C ARG A 334 2.23 6.35 9.65
N GLY A 335 1.14 7.08 9.93
CA GLY A 335 1.23 8.49 10.31
C GLY A 335 2.13 8.71 11.53
N GLY A 336 3.15 9.55 11.40
CA GLY A 336 4.05 9.99 12.47
C GLY A 336 3.84 11.47 12.86
N PRO A 337 4.79 12.09 13.61
CA PRO A 337 5.93 11.48 14.30
C PRO A 337 5.53 10.79 15.61
N SER A 338 6.48 10.10 16.25
CA SER A 338 6.26 9.34 17.50
C SER A 338 5.14 8.31 17.32
N THR A 339 4.19 8.19 18.26
CA THR A 339 3.02 7.30 18.11
C THR A 339 2.19 7.64 16.87
N GLY A 340 2.06 8.94 16.58
CA GLY A 340 1.34 9.50 15.44
C GLY A 340 -0.10 8.99 15.30
N ILE A 341 -0.47 8.55 14.10
CA ILE A 341 -1.80 8.02 13.76
C ILE A 341 -1.64 6.57 13.29
N PRO A 342 -1.66 5.57 14.20
CA PRO A 342 -1.31 4.20 13.87
C PRO A 342 -2.15 3.53 12.78
N THR A 343 -3.39 3.99 12.61
CA THR A 343 -4.39 3.42 11.70
C THR A 343 -4.46 4.13 10.35
N LYS A 344 -3.52 5.04 10.05
CA LYS A 344 -3.52 5.84 8.81
C LYS A 344 -2.17 5.80 8.12
N SER A 345 -2.22 5.85 6.79
CA SER A 345 -1.06 5.80 5.91
C SER A 345 -0.35 7.16 5.84
N GLU A 346 0.98 7.10 5.86
CA GLU A 346 1.88 8.20 5.51
C GLU A 346 3.22 7.59 5.06
N GLN A 347 3.92 8.25 4.13
CA GLN A 347 5.21 7.82 3.58
C GLN A 347 6.36 8.66 4.18
N SER A 348 6.32 8.85 5.50
CA SER A 348 7.22 9.77 6.22
C SER A 348 8.47 9.10 6.81
N ASP A 349 8.67 7.80 6.59
CA ASP A 349 9.82 7.07 7.14
C ASP A 349 10.94 6.89 6.11
N LEU A 350 10.82 7.48 4.91
CA LEU A 350 11.83 7.34 3.86
C LEU A 350 13.21 7.80 4.34
N ASN A 351 13.30 8.97 4.99
CA ASN A 351 14.58 9.50 5.47
C ASN A 351 15.21 8.63 6.56
N ILE A 352 14.42 8.08 7.49
CA ILE A 352 14.97 7.22 8.55
C ILE A 352 15.40 5.86 7.98
N ALA A 353 14.69 5.36 6.96
CA ALA A 353 15.12 4.18 6.22
C ALA A 353 16.44 4.44 5.46
N LEU A 354 16.58 5.58 4.77
CA LEU A 354 17.77 5.88 3.97
C LEU A 354 19.00 6.31 4.80
N TYR A 355 18.77 7.06 5.88
CA TYR A 355 19.81 7.84 6.57
C TYR A 355 19.79 7.68 8.10
N GLY A 356 19.02 6.74 8.64
CA GLY A 356 18.90 6.53 10.09
C GLY A 356 20.13 5.86 10.72
N LEU A 357 20.93 5.14 9.95
CA LEU A 357 22.11 4.43 10.44
C LEU A 357 23.26 5.42 10.73
N HIS A 358 24.02 5.15 11.79
CA HIS A 358 25.20 5.94 12.12
C HIS A 358 26.43 5.49 11.32
N GLY A 359 27.27 6.46 10.91
CA GLY A 359 28.41 6.21 10.03
C GLY A 359 28.01 5.94 8.58
N ASP A 360 28.99 5.63 7.72
CA ASP A 360 28.75 5.23 6.33
C ASP A 360 28.32 3.76 6.28
N ALA A 361 27.01 3.54 6.31
CA ALA A 361 26.40 2.21 6.39
C ALA A 361 25.55 1.88 5.15
N PRO A 362 26.17 1.46 4.03
CA PRO A 362 25.46 1.12 2.80
C PRO A 362 24.55 -0.11 2.99
N HIS A 363 23.29 0.04 2.60
CA HIS A 363 22.27 -0.99 2.72
C HIS A 363 21.21 -0.82 1.63
N ILE A 364 20.29 -1.78 1.54
CA ILE A 364 19.24 -1.80 0.52
C ILE A 364 17.96 -1.19 1.08
N VAL A 365 17.31 -0.33 0.30
CA VAL A 365 15.95 0.16 0.59
C VAL A 365 15.08 -0.07 -0.63
N THR A 366 13.99 -0.81 -0.44
CA THR A 366 13.00 -1.12 -1.48
C THR A 366 11.62 -0.62 -1.05
N ALA A 367 10.70 -0.45 -1.99
CA ALA A 367 9.32 -0.10 -1.70
C ALA A 367 8.33 -0.82 -2.62
N ALA A 368 7.23 -1.32 -2.07
CA ALA A 368 6.19 -1.97 -2.83
C ALA A 368 5.23 -0.94 -3.47
N ASN A 369 4.91 -1.11 -4.76
CA ASN A 369 4.11 -0.16 -5.53
C ASN A 369 2.60 -0.50 -5.59
N SER A 370 2.21 -1.70 -5.21
CA SER A 370 0.82 -2.18 -5.20
C SER A 370 0.66 -3.38 -4.26
N VAL A 371 -0.57 -3.84 -4.03
CA VAL A 371 -0.84 -5.02 -3.19
C VAL A 371 -0.17 -6.27 -3.77
N SER A 372 -0.26 -6.50 -5.08
CA SER A 372 0.43 -7.61 -5.75
C SER A 372 1.94 -7.46 -5.70
N ASP A 373 2.44 -6.23 -5.85
CA ASP A 373 3.86 -5.92 -5.81
C ASP A 373 4.48 -6.10 -4.42
N CYS A 374 3.70 -6.08 -3.34
CA CYS A 374 4.18 -6.44 -2.00
C CYS A 374 4.79 -7.85 -1.97
N ALA A 375 4.22 -8.81 -2.70
CA ALA A 375 4.77 -10.17 -2.79
C ALA A 375 6.09 -10.20 -3.58
N PHE A 376 6.13 -9.53 -4.74
CA PHE A 376 7.34 -9.45 -5.54
C PHE A 376 8.47 -8.75 -4.78
N THR A 377 8.20 -7.57 -4.22
CA THR A 377 9.20 -6.76 -3.54
C THR A 377 9.74 -7.45 -2.29
N ALA A 378 8.90 -8.11 -1.49
CA ALA A 378 9.38 -8.89 -0.35
C ALA A 378 10.26 -10.07 -0.79
N GLN A 379 9.84 -10.83 -1.82
CA GLN A 379 10.62 -11.95 -2.36
C GLN A 379 11.98 -11.48 -2.90
N TRP A 380 11.98 -10.38 -3.66
CA TRP A 380 13.18 -9.79 -4.24
C TRP A 380 14.13 -9.28 -3.15
N SER A 381 13.62 -8.61 -2.12
CA SER A 381 14.44 -8.09 -1.02
C SER A 381 15.09 -9.19 -0.19
N VAL A 382 14.44 -10.35 -0.01
CA VAL A 382 15.09 -11.53 0.61
C VAL A 382 16.26 -12.02 -0.25
N TYR A 383 16.05 -12.13 -1.57
CA TYR A 383 17.13 -12.51 -2.48
C TYR A 383 18.28 -11.50 -2.47
N LEU A 384 17.99 -10.20 -2.55
CA LEU A 384 19.01 -9.15 -2.54
C LEU A 384 19.78 -9.15 -1.22
N ALA A 385 19.10 -9.22 -0.08
CA ALA A 385 19.74 -9.27 1.23
C ALA A 385 20.72 -10.45 1.30
N GLU A 386 20.27 -11.64 0.93
CA GLU A 386 21.07 -12.87 1.01
C GLU A 386 22.23 -12.90 0.00
N ALA A 387 21.97 -12.53 -1.25
CA ALA A 387 22.98 -12.53 -2.32
C ALA A 387 24.07 -11.48 -2.07
N LEU A 388 23.71 -10.33 -1.48
CA LEU A 388 24.62 -9.23 -1.21
C LEU A 388 25.14 -9.22 0.23
N GLN A 389 24.65 -10.11 1.10
CA GLN A 389 25.00 -10.13 2.52
C GLN A 389 24.84 -8.73 3.15
N SER A 390 23.64 -8.17 3.00
CA SER A 390 23.33 -6.78 3.38
C SER A 390 21.97 -6.72 4.08
N ALA A 391 21.78 -5.67 4.90
CA ALA A 391 20.47 -5.33 5.41
C ALA A 391 19.57 -4.81 4.28
N ALA A 392 18.32 -5.26 4.25
CA ALA A 392 17.31 -4.75 3.34
C ALA A 392 16.10 -4.23 4.12
N ILE A 393 15.81 -2.93 3.97
CA ILE A 393 14.59 -2.30 4.49
C ILE A 393 13.55 -2.31 3.37
N VAL A 394 12.40 -2.92 3.64
CA VAL A 394 11.27 -3.00 2.71
C VAL A 394 10.19 -2.04 3.18
N LEU A 395 9.95 -0.99 2.41
CA LEU A 395 8.92 0.00 2.68
C LEU A 395 7.59 -0.43 2.05
N THR A 396 6.58 -0.52 2.89
CA THR A 396 5.18 -0.46 2.49
C THR A 396 4.50 0.58 3.38
N ASP A 397 3.19 0.68 3.37
CA ASP A 397 2.46 1.61 4.22
C ASP A 397 1.11 1.01 4.66
N GLN A 398 0.46 1.67 5.62
CA GLN A 398 -0.80 1.21 6.16
C GLN A 398 -1.87 1.03 5.07
N LEU A 399 -1.88 1.87 4.05
CA LEU A 399 -2.83 1.77 2.94
C LEU A 399 -2.59 0.48 2.18
N LEU A 400 -1.38 0.23 1.66
CA LEU A 400 -1.11 -1.02 0.93
C LEU A 400 -1.23 -2.25 1.82
N GLY A 401 -0.62 -2.22 3.01
CA GLY A 401 -0.55 -3.36 3.92
C GLY A 401 -1.94 -3.88 4.32
N GLN A 402 -2.87 -2.98 4.63
CA GLN A 402 -4.21 -3.35 5.12
C GLN A 402 -5.30 -3.30 4.05
N THR A 403 -4.99 -2.83 2.84
CA THR A 403 -5.88 -3.00 1.69
C THR A 403 -5.92 -4.46 1.32
N ARG A 404 -7.13 -4.98 1.14
CA ARG A 404 -7.37 -6.31 0.63
C ARG A 404 -7.87 -6.21 -0.81
N ALA A 405 -7.23 -6.90 -1.75
CA ALA A 405 -7.51 -6.77 -3.17
C ALA A 405 -7.77 -8.12 -3.82
N VAL A 406 -8.67 -8.10 -4.80
CA VAL A 406 -8.96 -9.21 -5.71
C VAL A 406 -8.09 -9.00 -6.94
N VAL A 407 -7.01 -9.75 -7.01
CA VAL A 407 -5.94 -9.61 -8.00
C VAL A 407 -5.73 -10.92 -8.73
N ASP A 408 -4.99 -10.88 -9.83
CA ASP A 408 -4.36 -12.11 -10.34
C ASP A 408 -3.40 -12.69 -9.32
N GLU A 409 -3.16 -14.00 -9.41
CA GLU A 409 -2.15 -14.65 -8.58
C GLU A 409 -0.82 -13.88 -8.67
N PRO A 410 -0.29 -13.34 -7.57
CA PRO A 410 0.96 -12.60 -7.61
C PRO A 410 2.06 -13.49 -8.20
N ALA A 411 2.71 -13.00 -9.26
CA ALA A 411 3.73 -13.75 -9.98
C ALA A 411 4.83 -14.22 -9.01
N ASN A 412 5.23 -15.49 -9.12
CA ASN A 412 6.43 -15.97 -8.45
C ASN A 412 7.63 -15.58 -9.31
N SER A 413 8.46 -14.67 -8.81
CA SER A 413 9.63 -14.18 -9.55
C SER A 413 10.76 -15.21 -9.68
N GLY A 414 10.69 -16.30 -8.89
CA GLY A 414 11.76 -17.31 -8.82
C GLY A 414 12.98 -16.88 -8.01
N HIS A 415 13.04 -15.63 -7.54
CA HIS A 415 14.08 -15.18 -6.63
C HIS A 415 13.96 -15.92 -5.30
N VAL A 416 15.04 -16.58 -4.90
CA VAL A 416 15.17 -17.31 -3.63
C VAL A 416 16.49 -16.92 -2.98
N ALA A 417 16.57 -16.98 -1.65
CA ALA A 417 17.77 -16.72 -0.88
C ALA A 417 18.99 -17.43 -1.51
N ALA A 418 20.03 -16.64 -1.83
CA ALA A 418 21.17 -17.07 -2.62
C ALA A 418 22.49 -16.67 -1.96
N ARG A 419 22.63 -16.94 -0.67
CA ARG A 419 23.82 -16.62 0.11
C ARG A 419 25.04 -17.38 -0.40
N GLU A 420 26.12 -16.66 -0.67
CA GLU A 420 27.41 -17.27 -0.98
C GLU A 420 28.01 -17.88 0.30
N THR A 421 28.14 -19.21 0.32
CA THR A 421 28.68 -19.96 1.46
C THR A 421 30.09 -20.46 1.19
N ALA A 422 30.91 -20.49 2.24
CA ALA A 422 32.26 -21.00 2.14
C ALA A 422 32.27 -22.54 1.94
N PRO A 423 33.18 -23.09 1.13
CA PRO A 423 33.28 -24.54 0.93
C PRO A 423 33.76 -25.26 2.19
N ALA A 424 33.66 -26.60 2.21
CA ALA A 424 34.21 -27.40 3.31
C ALA A 424 35.75 -27.45 3.28
N GLY A 425 36.37 -27.67 4.45
CA GLY A 425 37.83 -27.88 4.56
C GLY A 425 38.65 -26.60 4.41
N LEU A 426 38.15 -25.50 4.99
CA LEU A 426 38.76 -24.18 4.88
C LEU A 426 40.14 -24.12 5.57
N GLN A 427 41.07 -23.38 4.96
CA GLN A 427 42.35 -22.99 5.54
C GLN A 427 42.55 -21.49 5.31
N ASP A 428 43.06 -20.77 6.31
CA ASP A 428 43.20 -19.30 6.30
C ASP A 428 41.91 -18.57 5.89
N TYR A 429 40.77 -18.98 6.45
CA TYR A 429 39.48 -18.39 6.13
C TYR A 429 39.41 -16.90 6.52
N ARG A 430 38.88 -16.09 5.61
CA ARG A 430 38.75 -14.64 5.73
C ARG A 430 37.31 -14.23 5.49
N ARG A 431 36.50 -14.19 6.54
CA ARG A 431 35.07 -13.81 6.45
C ARG A 431 34.86 -12.52 5.69
N TYR A 432 35.76 -11.55 5.84
CA TYR A 432 35.66 -10.20 5.28
C TYR A 432 36.74 -9.97 4.22
N ALA A 433 37.09 -11.01 3.46
CA ALA A 433 38.01 -10.90 2.33
C ALA A 433 37.55 -9.81 1.36
N VAL A 434 38.44 -8.88 1.01
CA VAL A 434 38.15 -7.87 -0.02
C VAL A 434 38.18 -8.55 -1.38
N THR A 435 37.00 -8.81 -1.93
CA THR A 435 36.80 -9.46 -3.24
C THR A 435 36.44 -8.43 -4.32
N GLU A 436 36.55 -8.83 -5.59
CA GLU A 436 36.14 -7.98 -6.72
C GLU A 436 34.64 -7.65 -6.66
N SER A 437 33.79 -8.64 -6.38
CA SER A 437 32.34 -8.45 -6.22
C SER A 437 31.94 -7.71 -4.94
N GLY A 438 32.84 -7.60 -3.95
CA GLY A 438 32.54 -7.10 -2.61
C GLY A 438 31.82 -8.10 -1.70
N VAL A 439 31.41 -9.26 -2.21
CA VAL A 439 30.78 -10.35 -1.44
C VAL A 439 31.87 -11.36 -1.04
N SER A 440 31.91 -11.71 0.25
CA SER A 440 32.86 -12.69 0.78
C SER A 440 32.11 -13.97 1.16
N PRO A 441 32.57 -15.18 0.79
CA PRO A 441 31.89 -16.41 1.17
C PRO A 441 31.70 -16.52 2.68
N MET A 442 30.47 -16.82 3.13
CA MET A 442 30.14 -16.93 4.53
C MET A 442 30.22 -18.37 5.03
N ALA A 443 31.04 -18.62 6.04
CA ALA A 443 31.01 -19.86 6.80
C ALA A 443 29.79 -19.87 7.72
N ILE A 444 29.07 -20.99 7.75
CA ILE A 444 27.95 -21.22 8.67
C ILE A 444 28.50 -21.84 9.97
N PRO A 445 28.02 -21.44 11.16
CA PRO A 445 28.45 -22.06 12.42
C PRO A 445 28.43 -23.59 12.35
N GLY A 446 29.55 -24.20 12.77
CA GLY A 446 29.81 -25.63 12.61
C GLY A 446 30.67 -26.02 11.40
N THR A 447 30.96 -25.09 10.48
CA THR A 447 31.90 -25.32 9.36
C THR A 447 33.33 -25.36 9.89
N ALA A 448 34.01 -26.51 9.77
CA ALA A 448 35.39 -26.69 10.24
C ALA A 448 36.38 -25.77 9.48
N GLY A 449 37.23 -25.05 10.22
CA GLY A 449 38.19 -24.09 9.66
C GLY A 449 37.55 -22.76 9.22
N GLY A 450 36.25 -22.60 9.44
CA GLY A 450 35.47 -21.41 9.12
C GLY A 450 35.16 -20.55 10.33
N GLU A 451 35.94 -20.63 11.40
CA GLU A 451 35.71 -19.89 12.64
C GLU A 451 35.94 -18.38 12.43
N TYR A 452 34.98 -17.55 12.84
CA TYR A 452 35.10 -16.09 12.82
C TYR A 452 34.15 -15.44 13.83
N VAL A 453 34.33 -14.14 14.05
CA VAL A 453 33.41 -13.31 14.84
C VAL A 453 32.70 -12.33 13.91
N ALA A 454 31.37 -12.30 14.01
CA ALA A 454 30.53 -11.27 13.44
C ALA A 454 30.34 -10.15 14.47
N ASP A 455 31.07 -9.05 14.31
CA ASP A 455 31.11 -7.92 15.27
C ASP A 455 30.70 -6.62 14.58
N GLY A 456 30.28 -5.63 15.38
CA GLY A 456 30.03 -4.26 14.93
C GLY A 456 31.29 -3.39 14.88
N LEU A 457 32.40 -3.83 15.48
CA LEU A 457 33.69 -3.17 15.36
C LEU A 457 34.23 -3.26 13.92
N GLU A 458 34.93 -2.22 13.48
CA GLU A 458 35.71 -2.29 12.24
C GLU A 458 36.77 -3.40 12.34
N HIS A 459 37.04 -4.07 11.23
CA HIS A 459 37.78 -5.33 11.25
C HIS A 459 38.69 -5.54 10.03
N SER A 460 39.76 -6.28 10.28
CA SER A 460 40.62 -6.85 9.23
C SER A 460 39.88 -7.94 8.45
N PRO A 461 40.40 -8.40 7.29
CA PRO A 461 39.76 -9.45 6.48
C PRO A 461 39.46 -10.78 7.21
N ILE A 462 40.19 -11.09 8.28
CA ILE A 462 39.96 -12.28 9.13
C ILE A 462 38.93 -12.06 10.25
N GLY A 463 38.33 -10.87 10.35
CA GLY A 463 37.32 -10.55 11.37
C GLY A 463 37.88 -10.18 12.73
N ARG A 464 39.16 -9.82 12.82
CA ARG A 464 39.74 -9.24 14.05
C ARG A 464 39.52 -7.73 14.07
N PRO A 465 39.11 -7.14 15.22
CA PRO A 465 38.99 -5.70 15.36
C PRO A 465 40.25 -4.96 14.90
N SER A 466 40.06 -3.90 14.13
CA SER A 466 41.13 -3.09 13.57
C SER A 466 40.81 -1.60 13.66
N SER A 467 41.85 -0.82 13.96
CA SER A 467 41.83 0.64 13.91
C SER A 467 42.73 1.19 12.79
N GLN A 468 43.19 0.32 11.89
CA GLN A 468 44.04 0.71 10.76
C GLN A 468 43.20 1.44 9.70
N ALA A 469 43.73 2.56 9.19
CA ALA A 469 43.05 3.35 8.17
C ALA A 469 42.82 2.56 6.87
N GLU A 470 43.77 1.67 6.51
CA GLU A 470 43.67 0.82 5.32
C GLU A 470 42.54 -0.20 5.43
N ASP A 471 42.41 -0.88 6.57
CA ASP A 471 41.31 -1.82 6.81
C ASP A 471 39.96 -1.10 6.76
N HIS A 472 39.85 0.05 7.42
CA HIS A 472 38.62 0.84 7.44
C HIS A 472 38.18 1.27 6.03
N LEU A 473 39.09 1.86 5.25
CA LEU A 473 38.79 2.29 3.88
C LEU A 473 38.41 1.09 3.01
N ALA A 474 39.19 0.00 3.07
CA ALA A 474 38.95 -1.18 2.24
C ALA A 474 37.60 -1.85 2.56
N GLN A 475 37.21 -1.95 3.83
CA GLN A 475 35.94 -2.53 4.22
C GLN A 475 34.74 -1.63 3.88
N LEU A 476 34.87 -0.30 4.03
CA LEU A 476 33.85 0.65 3.58
C LEU A 476 33.62 0.54 2.06
N GLU A 477 34.69 0.60 1.27
CA GLU A 477 34.61 0.48 -0.18
C GLU A 477 34.04 -0.88 -0.60
N LYS A 478 34.44 -1.97 0.07
CA LYS A 478 33.93 -3.32 -0.19
C LYS A 478 32.42 -3.38 0.03
N ARG A 479 31.92 -2.88 1.17
CA ARG A 479 30.49 -2.88 1.52
C ARG A 479 29.66 -2.06 0.53
N GLN A 480 30.17 -0.92 0.08
CA GLN A 480 29.53 -0.11 -0.96
C GLN A 480 29.56 -0.78 -2.33
N ARG A 481 30.72 -1.33 -2.74
CA ARG A 481 30.96 -1.91 -4.06
C ARG A 481 29.96 -3.00 -4.43
N LYS A 482 29.65 -3.90 -3.51
CA LYS A 482 28.67 -4.98 -3.76
C LYS A 482 27.28 -4.46 -4.09
N LEU A 483 26.87 -3.32 -3.52
CA LEU A 483 25.58 -2.72 -3.85
C LEU A 483 25.62 -1.97 -5.18
N ASP A 484 26.71 -1.26 -5.47
CA ASP A 484 26.86 -0.43 -6.67
C ASP A 484 27.07 -1.26 -7.95
N GLN A 485 27.76 -2.39 -7.85
CA GLN A 485 28.06 -3.25 -9.01
C GLN A 485 26.95 -4.27 -9.31
N PHE A 486 26.01 -4.47 -8.40
CA PHE A 486 24.91 -5.41 -8.61
C PHE A 486 23.96 -4.91 -9.71
N ASP A 487 23.61 -5.77 -10.66
CA ASP A 487 22.58 -5.44 -11.65
C ASP A 487 21.19 -5.75 -11.11
N TYR A 488 20.49 -4.71 -10.68
CA TYR A 488 19.09 -4.79 -10.23
C TYR A 488 18.09 -5.03 -11.37
N GLY A 489 18.55 -5.18 -12.62
CA GLY A 489 17.70 -5.39 -13.79
C GLY A 489 16.73 -4.23 -14.02
N ASP A 490 15.58 -4.52 -14.62
CA ASP A 490 14.50 -3.53 -14.83
C ASP A 490 13.57 -3.42 -13.61
N HIS A 491 13.80 -4.20 -12.55
CA HIS A 491 12.95 -4.20 -11.34
C HIS A 491 13.05 -2.94 -10.50
N TRP A 492 14.06 -2.09 -10.72
CA TRP A 492 14.29 -0.87 -9.94
C TRP A 492 13.13 0.13 -10.00
N ALA A 493 12.39 0.18 -11.11
CA ALA A 493 11.21 1.04 -11.25
C ALA A 493 10.26 0.53 -12.34
N ASP A 494 8.98 0.84 -12.17
CA ASP A 494 7.96 0.68 -13.21
C ASP A 494 7.92 1.96 -14.05
N ILE A 495 8.11 1.83 -15.36
CA ILE A 495 8.17 2.96 -16.30
C ILE A 495 7.15 2.76 -17.40
N GLU A 496 6.26 3.73 -17.57
CA GLU A 496 5.14 3.62 -18.51
C GLU A 496 4.87 4.92 -19.25
N GLY A 497 4.43 4.78 -20.49
CA GLY A 497 4.07 5.90 -21.35
C GLY A 497 5.27 6.71 -21.85
N ASP A 498 4.97 7.75 -22.62
CA ASP A 498 5.95 8.65 -23.21
C ASP A 498 5.41 10.08 -23.21
N GLY A 499 6.31 11.06 -23.24
CA GLY A 499 5.95 12.47 -23.17
C GLY A 499 7.09 13.37 -22.70
N ASP A 500 6.85 14.68 -22.80
CA ASP A 500 7.78 15.68 -22.27
C ASP A 500 7.52 16.05 -20.80
N THR A 501 6.51 15.43 -20.19
CA THR A 501 6.21 15.47 -18.76
C THR A 501 6.41 14.09 -18.16
N ALA A 502 7.13 14.00 -17.04
CA ALA A 502 7.20 12.79 -16.23
C ALA A 502 6.57 13.01 -14.85
N VAL A 503 5.84 12.01 -14.37
CA VAL A 503 5.38 11.90 -12.98
C VAL A 503 6.25 10.86 -12.29
N ILE A 504 6.92 11.27 -11.21
CA ILE A 504 7.87 10.43 -10.46
C ILE A 504 7.29 10.17 -9.06
N THR A 505 7.21 8.92 -8.66
CA THR A 505 6.54 8.48 -7.43
C THR A 505 7.16 7.19 -6.89
N TRP A 506 6.61 6.68 -5.80
CA TRP A 506 6.91 5.38 -5.20
C TRP A 506 5.79 4.95 -4.24
N GLY A 507 5.77 3.68 -3.87
CA GLY A 507 4.89 3.18 -2.82
C GLY A 507 3.40 3.23 -3.20
N SER A 508 2.51 3.41 -2.21
CA SER A 508 1.06 3.53 -2.42
C SER A 508 0.61 4.67 -3.33
N CYS A 509 1.45 5.68 -3.58
CA CYS A 509 1.17 6.73 -4.54
C CYS A 509 1.23 6.26 -6.00
N THR A 510 1.73 5.05 -6.28
CA THR A 510 1.83 4.51 -7.65
C THR A 510 0.46 4.32 -8.30
N GLY A 511 -0.50 3.68 -7.61
CA GLY A 511 -1.84 3.44 -8.16
C GLY A 511 -2.55 4.74 -8.59
N PRO A 512 -2.64 5.77 -7.72
CA PRO A 512 -3.21 7.06 -8.09
C PRO A 512 -2.49 7.76 -9.25
N VAL A 513 -1.15 7.67 -9.31
CA VAL A 513 -0.36 8.26 -10.39
C VAL A 513 -0.61 7.53 -11.71
N HIS A 514 -0.65 6.21 -11.71
CA HIS A 514 -0.94 5.40 -12.88
C HIS A 514 -2.30 5.80 -13.47
N GLU A 515 -3.35 5.81 -12.65
CA GLU A 515 -4.69 6.19 -13.10
C GLU A 515 -4.77 7.65 -13.60
N ALA A 516 -4.08 8.59 -12.93
CA ALA A 516 -4.00 9.97 -13.40
C ALA A 516 -3.27 10.11 -14.74
N CYS A 517 -2.21 9.32 -14.95
CA CYS A 517 -1.47 9.28 -16.21
C CYS A 517 -2.33 8.70 -17.33
N ASP A 518 -3.09 7.65 -17.08
CA ASP A 518 -4.01 7.07 -18.06
C ASP A 518 -5.07 8.08 -18.50
N ARG A 519 -5.73 8.75 -17.55
CA ARG A 519 -6.68 9.83 -17.86
C ARG A 519 -6.05 10.95 -18.68
N ALA A 520 -4.81 11.35 -18.37
CA ALA A 520 -4.09 12.36 -19.14
C ALA A 520 -3.79 11.90 -20.57
N ARG A 521 -3.36 10.65 -20.76
CA ARG A 521 -3.12 10.07 -22.09
C ARG A 521 -4.41 9.96 -22.90
N GLU A 522 -5.53 9.57 -22.27
CA GLU A 522 -6.86 9.57 -22.89
C GLU A 522 -7.28 10.98 -23.35
N ALA A 523 -6.90 12.01 -22.59
CA ALA A 523 -7.07 13.42 -22.95
C ALA A 523 -6.05 13.93 -24.00
N GLY A 524 -5.19 13.06 -24.54
CA GLY A 524 -4.19 13.40 -25.55
C GLY A 524 -2.91 14.06 -25.01
N ILE A 525 -2.69 14.03 -23.69
CA ILE A 525 -1.50 14.60 -23.05
C ILE A 525 -0.44 13.49 -22.90
N GLY A 526 0.71 13.68 -23.55
CA GLY A 526 1.86 12.77 -23.40
C GLY A 526 2.49 12.90 -22.02
N VAL A 527 2.35 11.85 -21.21
CA VAL A 527 2.94 11.77 -19.86
C VAL A 527 3.58 10.40 -19.61
N ARG A 528 4.78 10.44 -19.03
CA ARG A 528 5.53 9.27 -18.59
C ARG A 528 5.39 9.10 -17.07
N MET A 529 5.15 7.89 -16.61
CA MET A 529 5.25 7.53 -15.19
C MET A 529 6.61 6.87 -14.92
N VAL A 530 7.22 7.19 -13.79
CA VAL A 530 8.40 6.50 -13.23
C VAL A 530 8.13 6.23 -11.76
N SER A 531 7.78 4.99 -11.40
CA SER A 531 7.54 4.59 -10.01
C SER A 531 8.67 3.73 -9.47
N LEU A 532 9.38 4.22 -8.46
CA LEU A 532 10.56 3.53 -7.92
C LEU A 532 10.19 2.40 -6.98
N ARG A 533 10.78 1.23 -7.22
CA ARG A 533 10.76 0.06 -6.33
C ARG A 533 12.07 -0.10 -5.58
N LEU A 534 13.20 0.18 -6.21
CA LEU A 534 14.51 0.30 -5.54
C LEU A 534 14.78 1.77 -5.24
N LEU A 535 14.84 2.09 -3.95
CA LEU A 535 15.12 3.44 -3.47
C LEU A 535 16.62 3.61 -3.22
N ALA A 536 17.26 2.67 -2.50
CA ALA A 536 18.71 2.65 -2.29
C ALA A 536 19.30 1.26 -2.62
N PRO A 537 20.42 1.20 -3.37
CA PRO A 537 21.15 2.32 -3.97
C PRO A 537 20.41 2.95 -5.17
N MET A 538 20.47 4.27 -5.29
CA MET A 538 19.83 5.02 -6.38
C MET A 538 20.43 4.65 -7.74
N GLN A 539 19.59 4.21 -8.67
CA GLN A 539 20.01 3.82 -10.02
C GLN A 539 20.19 5.05 -10.94
N THR A 540 21.13 5.93 -10.63
CA THR A 540 21.30 7.24 -11.29
C THR A 540 21.39 7.17 -12.81
N VAL A 541 22.12 6.21 -13.37
CA VAL A 541 22.25 6.01 -14.83
C VAL A 541 20.92 5.56 -15.45
N LYS A 542 20.24 4.58 -14.84
CA LYS A 542 18.93 4.09 -15.33
C LYS A 542 17.86 5.17 -15.19
N PHE A 543 17.87 5.92 -14.10
CA PHE A 543 16.98 7.06 -13.87
C PHE A 543 17.19 8.18 -14.90
N ALA A 544 18.45 8.57 -15.17
CA ALA A 544 18.79 9.55 -16.20
C ALA A 544 18.26 9.15 -17.58
N LYS A 545 18.36 7.86 -17.92
CA LYS A 545 17.82 7.30 -19.16
C LYS A 545 16.28 7.34 -19.16
N ALA A 546 15.65 6.96 -18.05
CA ALA A 546 14.19 6.92 -17.89
C ALA A 546 13.53 8.29 -18.08
N ILE A 547 14.20 9.37 -17.68
CA ILE A 547 13.69 10.74 -17.85
C ILE A 547 14.35 11.51 -19.00
N LYS A 548 15.07 10.83 -19.89
CA LYS A 548 15.68 11.46 -21.06
C LYS A 548 14.59 12.14 -21.91
N GLY A 549 14.83 13.40 -22.29
CA GLY A 549 13.91 14.21 -23.09
C GLY A 549 12.77 14.87 -22.31
N VAL A 550 12.61 14.55 -21.03
CA VAL A 550 11.59 15.16 -20.16
C VAL A 550 11.95 16.62 -19.89
N LYS A 551 10.96 17.50 -20.05
CA LYS A 551 11.06 18.95 -19.82
C LYS A 551 10.43 19.37 -18.49
N ARG A 552 9.44 18.61 -18.01
CA ARG A 552 8.63 18.88 -16.82
C ARG A 552 8.59 17.65 -15.92
N VAL A 553 8.82 17.82 -14.62
CA VAL A 553 8.72 16.72 -13.63
C VAL A 553 7.71 17.07 -12.56
N LEU A 554 6.70 16.20 -12.37
CA LEU A 554 5.81 16.22 -11.21
C LEU A 554 6.26 15.12 -10.26
N VAL A 555 6.68 15.48 -9.05
CA VAL A 555 6.94 14.48 -7.99
C VAL A 555 5.69 14.33 -7.13
N VAL A 556 5.25 13.09 -6.92
CA VAL A 556 4.08 12.78 -6.08
C VAL A 556 4.56 11.95 -4.89
N GLU A 557 4.20 12.36 -3.68
CA GLU A 557 4.54 11.64 -2.46
C GLU A 557 3.58 11.96 -1.31
N GLN A 558 3.42 11.02 -0.37
CA GLN A 558 2.60 11.23 0.83
C GLN A 558 3.47 11.61 2.04
N SER A 559 4.19 12.73 1.95
CA SER A 559 4.98 13.27 3.05
C SER A 559 4.87 14.80 3.14
N HIS A 560 4.87 15.37 4.36
CA HIS A 560 4.84 16.83 4.52
C HIS A 560 6.16 17.49 4.11
N SER A 561 7.29 16.87 4.47
CA SER A 561 8.62 17.44 4.28
C SER A 561 9.21 17.22 2.90
N GLN A 562 8.49 16.53 2.00
CA GLN A 562 8.92 16.21 0.64
C GLN A 562 10.20 15.34 0.64
N GLN A 563 10.20 14.28 1.46
CA GLN A 563 11.38 13.43 1.65
C GLN A 563 11.87 12.85 0.33
N PHE A 564 10.94 12.35 -0.49
CA PHE A 564 11.29 11.70 -1.74
C PHE A 564 11.79 12.69 -2.79
N TYR A 565 11.13 13.83 -2.95
CA TYR A 565 11.63 14.88 -3.84
C TYR A 565 13.04 15.34 -3.46
N ARG A 566 13.31 15.55 -2.17
CA ARG A 566 14.64 15.94 -1.69
C ARG A 566 15.68 14.84 -1.90
N TYR A 567 15.28 13.58 -1.69
CA TYR A 567 16.11 12.42 -1.98
C TYR A 567 16.54 12.37 -3.46
N VAL A 568 15.57 12.45 -4.38
CA VAL A 568 15.85 12.44 -5.82
C VAL A 568 16.79 13.57 -6.20
N ARG A 569 16.60 14.77 -5.64
CA ARG A 569 17.47 15.92 -5.89
C ARG A 569 18.88 15.80 -5.31
N ALA A 570 19.08 14.97 -4.29
CA ALA A 570 20.41 14.71 -3.75
C ALA A 570 21.26 13.86 -4.72
N HIS A 571 20.61 13.04 -5.55
CA HIS A 571 21.27 12.13 -6.49
C HIS A 571 21.21 12.58 -7.95
N PHE A 572 20.28 13.48 -8.30
CA PHE A 572 20.02 13.82 -9.70
C PHE A 572 19.58 15.28 -9.91
N ASP A 573 20.16 15.92 -10.93
CA ASP A 573 19.74 17.25 -11.39
C ASP A 573 18.45 17.17 -12.21
N LEU A 574 17.31 17.36 -11.55
CA LEU A 574 16.01 17.39 -12.21
C LEU A 574 15.90 18.55 -13.24
N PRO A 575 15.05 18.40 -14.29
CA PRO A 575 14.79 19.47 -15.24
C PRO A 575 14.34 20.77 -14.56
N LYS A 576 14.52 21.93 -15.23
CA LYS A 576 14.23 23.25 -14.63
C LYS A 576 12.79 23.43 -14.15
N LYS A 577 11.83 22.72 -14.75
CA LYS A 577 10.41 22.83 -14.42
C LYS A 577 10.00 21.64 -13.56
N VAL A 578 10.04 21.81 -12.23
CA VAL A 578 9.59 20.81 -11.27
C VAL A 578 8.38 21.32 -10.48
N LYS A 579 7.36 20.47 -10.31
CA LYS A 579 6.28 20.64 -9.35
C LYS A 579 6.31 19.47 -8.38
N VAL A 580 5.84 19.70 -7.15
CA VAL A 580 5.73 18.65 -6.13
C VAL A 580 4.29 18.63 -5.64
N CYS A 581 3.62 17.49 -5.81
CA CYS A 581 2.33 17.16 -5.21
C CYS A 581 2.62 16.32 -3.96
N ALA A 582 2.85 17.01 -2.86
CA ALA A 582 3.15 16.40 -1.57
C ALA A 582 2.07 16.76 -0.55
N ARG A 583 1.58 15.74 0.18
CA ARG A 583 0.64 15.94 1.28
C ARG A 583 0.95 14.95 2.42
N PRO A 584 0.79 15.35 3.68
CA PRO A 584 0.80 14.38 4.77
C PRO A 584 -0.42 13.45 4.69
N GLY A 585 -0.38 12.37 5.48
CA GLY A 585 -1.58 11.62 5.84
C GLY A 585 -2.56 12.50 6.64
N PRO A 586 -3.75 12.00 6.99
CA PRO A 586 -4.20 10.60 6.86
C PRO A 586 -4.92 10.28 5.54
N LEU A 587 -5.18 11.28 4.69
CA LEU A 587 -5.93 11.10 3.45
C LEU A 587 -5.01 10.60 2.33
N PRO A 588 -5.42 9.56 1.56
CA PRO A 588 -4.65 9.11 0.40
C PRO A 588 -4.62 10.19 -0.68
N VAL A 589 -3.56 10.17 -1.50
CA VAL A 589 -3.49 10.97 -2.73
C VAL A 589 -4.51 10.42 -3.72
N ARG A 590 -5.34 11.29 -4.31
CA ARG A 590 -6.38 10.88 -5.28
C ARG A 590 -5.90 11.04 -6.73
N PRO A 591 -6.36 10.18 -7.65
CA PRO A 591 -6.07 10.34 -9.08
C PRO A 591 -6.42 11.73 -9.64
N ALA A 592 -7.57 12.30 -9.25
CA ALA A 592 -8.02 13.62 -9.72
C ALA A 592 -7.04 14.74 -9.34
N ASP A 593 -6.53 14.75 -8.10
CA ASP A 593 -5.57 15.74 -7.61
C ASP A 593 -4.32 15.79 -8.51
N ILE A 594 -3.83 14.62 -8.93
CA ILE A 594 -2.66 14.49 -9.79
C ILE A 594 -3.01 14.85 -11.24
N TYR A 595 -4.13 14.35 -11.76
CA TYR A 595 -4.61 14.60 -13.11
C TYR A 595 -4.78 16.11 -13.37
N GLU A 596 -5.40 16.84 -12.44
CA GLU A 596 -5.54 18.29 -12.54
C GLU A 596 -4.19 19.00 -12.59
N GLN A 597 -3.19 18.54 -11.84
CA GLN A 597 -1.83 19.10 -11.91
C GLN A 597 -1.17 18.87 -13.27
N ILE A 598 -1.40 17.69 -13.89
CA ILE A 598 -0.90 17.37 -15.22
C ILE A 598 -1.57 18.26 -16.27
N VAL A 599 -2.91 18.32 -16.27
CA VAL A 599 -3.69 19.08 -17.26
C VAL A 599 -3.41 20.57 -17.17
N ASN A 600 -3.45 21.15 -15.97
CA ASN A 600 -3.22 22.59 -15.78
C ASN A 600 -1.77 23.01 -16.06
N TRP A 601 -0.85 22.05 -16.20
CA TRP A 601 0.54 22.32 -16.54
C TRP A 601 0.88 22.05 -18.01
N SER A 602 0.04 21.27 -18.69
CA SER A 602 0.22 20.82 -20.08
C SER A 602 -0.05 21.95 -21.05
#